data_AF-A0A8H3DUX8-F1
#
_entry.id   AF-A0A8H3DUX8-F1
#
_cell.length_a   1.000
_cell.length_b   1.000
_cell.length_c   1.000
_cell.angle_alpha   90.00
_cell.angle_beta   90.00
_cell.angle_gamma   90.00
#
_symmetry.space_group_name_H-M   'P 1'
#
loop_
_entity.id
_entity.type
_entity.pdbx_description
1 polymer ?
#
loop_
_entity_poly.entity_id
_entity_poly.type
_entity_poly.pdbx_seq_one_letter_code
_entity_poly.pdbx_strand_id
1 'polypeptide(L)'
;MPLELISAVALWHGLLINSDIADQQTFTFKIPSSTPAGNYLLRIEHIAVHGASTVGGAQFYISCAQLTITGSGAGNPAKVSIPGVYTGTEPGLLINIYWPPVTNYTLPGPAVWPG
;
A
#
# COMPACT_ATOMS: atom_id res chain seq x y z
N MET A 1 22.52 -4.89 -5.33
CA MET A 1 21.82 -5.87 -4.48
C MET A 1 20.35 -5.46 -4.43
N PRO A 2 19.39 -6.28 -4.89
CA PRO A 2 17.98 -5.89 -4.88
C PRO A 2 17.51 -5.86 -3.43
N LEU A 3 17.19 -4.66 -2.93
CA LEU A 3 16.56 -4.49 -1.62
C LEU A 3 15.18 -5.15 -1.66
N GLU A 4 14.88 -6.02 -0.70
CA GLU A 4 13.57 -6.63 -0.60
C GLU A 4 12.57 -5.59 -0.07
N LEU A 5 11.43 -5.44 -0.74
CA LEU A 5 10.44 -4.42 -0.43
C LEU A 5 9.39 -4.99 0.52
N ILE A 6 9.25 -4.37 1.69
CA ILE A 6 8.05 -4.55 2.53
C ILE A 6 7.17 -3.33 2.24
N SER A 7 6.03 -3.56 1.58
CA SER A 7 5.10 -2.48 1.23
C SER A 7 3.92 -2.45 2.21
N ALA A 8 3.65 -1.29 2.79
CA ALA A 8 2.44 -1.02 3.54
C ALA A 8 1.68 0.11 2.82
N VAL A 9 0.52 -0.23 2.26
CA VAL A 9 -0.33 0.74 1.55
C VAL A 9 -1.43 1.20 2.51
N ALA A 10 -1.43 2.49 2.85
CA ALA A 10 -2.53 3.17 3.53
C ALA A 10 -3.35 3.93 2.48
N LEU A 11 -4.68 3.83 2.49
CA LEU A 11 -5.52 4.47 1.48
C LEU A 11 -6.57 5.33 2.16
N TRP A 12 -6.80 6.54 1.65
CA TRP A 12 -7.85 7.43 2.15
C TRP A 12 -8.81 7.84 1.02
N HIS A 13 -9.91 7.09 0.90
CA HIS A 13 -11.24 7.52 1.33
C HIS A 13 -12.28 6.41 1.11
N GLY A 14 -13.13 6.21 2.12
CA GLY A 14 -14.54 5.84 1.91
C GLY A 14 -14.91 4.38 2.01
N LEU A 15 -13.98 3.42 1.96
CA LEU A 15 -14.38 2.04 2.12
C LEU A 15 -13.28 1.03 2.48
N LEU A 16 -12.64 1.24 3.61
CA LEU A 16 -12.35 0.16 4.54
C LEU A 16 -12.40 0.80 5.95
N ILE A 17 -13.37 0.35 6.76
CA ILE A 17 -13.41 0.37 8.24
C ILE A 17 -13.30 1.74 8.95
N ASN A 18 -14.46 2.18 9.47
CA ASN A 18 -14.69 3.20 10.50
C ASN A 18 -14.25 4.65 10.21
N SER A 19 -15.03 5.57 10.80
CA SER A 19 -14.80 7.00 10.93
C SER A 19 -13.48 7.41 11.63
N ASP A 20 -12.55 6.48 11.85
CA ASP A 20 -11.39 6.65 12.73
C ASP A 20 -10.09 7.00 11.97
N ILE A 21 -10.14 7.16 10.64
CA ILE A 21 -8.96 7.44 9.77
C ILE A 21 -8.97 8.86 9.21
N ALA A 22 -10.06 9.61 9.37
CA ALA A 22 -9.97 11.07 9.22
C ALA A 22 -9.06 11.57 10.36
N ASP A 23 -7.90 12.13 10.02
CA ASP A 23 -6.87 12.64 10.95
C ASP A 23 -5.89 11.62 11.55
N GLN A 24 -5.74 10.41 10.97
CA GLN A 24 -4.64 9.52 11.38
C GLN A 24 -3.28 10.06 10.93
N GLN A 25 -2.54 10.65 11.88
CA GLN A 25 -1.16 11.12 11.67
C GLN A 25 -0.13 10.00 11.83
N THR A 26 -0.53 8.85 12.39
CA THR A 26 0.35 7.72 12.67
C THR A 26 -0.30 6.42 12.19
N PHE A 27 0.54 5.53 11.67
CA PHE A 27 0.15 4.19 11.26
C PHE A 27 1.08 3.18 11.94
N THR A 28 0.48 2.16 12.56
CA THR A 28 1.23 1.08 13.22
C THR A 28 0.93 -0.22 12.51
N PHE A 29 1.97 -0.96 12.17
CA PHE A 29 1.87 -2.30 11.61
C PHE A 29 2.92 -3.21 12.27
N LYS A 30 2.71 -4.52 12.14
CA LYS A 30 3.68 -5.53 12.58
C LYS A 30 4.35 -6.13 11.37
N ILE A 31 5.67 -6.27 11.44
CA ILE A 31 6.41 -7.09 10.49
C ILE A 31 6.06 -8.56 10.78
N PRO A 32 5.59 -9.35 9.80
CA PRO A 32 5.27 -10.76 10.02
C PRO A 32 6.48 -11.53 10.57
N SER A 33 6.26 -12.41 11.54
CA SER A 33 7.35 -13.18 12.18
C SER A 33 8.05 -14.16 11.24
N SER A 34 7.37 -14.55 10.15
CA SER A 34 7.91 -15.37 9.07
C SER A 34 8.82 -14.59 8.11
N THR A 35 8.95 -13.27 8.25
CA THR A 35 9.81 -12.44 7.37
C THR A 35 11.25 -12.90 7.50
N PRO A 36 11.93 -13.27 6.40
CA PRO A 36 13.34 -13.61 6.45
C PRO A 36 14.19 -12.49 7.04
N ALA A 37 15.27 -12.88 7.73
CA ALA A 37 16.25 -11.90 8.18
C ALA A 37 16.98 -11.29 6.97
N GLY A 38 17.21 -9.99 6.99
CA GLY A 38 17.81 -9.29 5.86
C GLY A 38 17.64 -7.78 5.90
N ASN A 39 18.14 -7.12 4.84
CA ASN A 39 17.99 -5.68 4.65
C ASN A 39 16.83 -5.40 3.69
N TYR A 40 15.88 -4.59 4.14
CA TYR A 40 14.64 -4.29 3.45
C TYR A 40 14.49 -2.79 3.26
N LEU A 41 13.82 -2.41 2.17
CA LEU A 41 13.23 -1.08 2.05
C LEU A 41 11.77 -1.19 2.48
N LEU A 42 11.42 -0.55 3.58
CA LEU A 42 10.03 -0.30 3.94
C LEU A 42 9.52 0.84 3.07
N ARG A 43 8.43 0.63 2.35
CA ARG A 43 7.74 1.67 1.58
C ARG A 43 6.33 1.83 2.11
N ILE A 44 6.06 3.00 2.67
CA ILE A 44 4.73 3.43 3.08
C ILE A 44 4.17 4.31 1.99
N GLU A 45 2.92 4.06 1.62
CA GLU A 45 2.24 4.80 0.57
C GLU A 45 0.86 5.22 1.03
N HIS A 46 0.58 6.51 0.90
CA HIS A 46 -0.76 7.07 1.00
C HIS A 46 -1.25 7.48 -0.40
N ILE A 47 -2.42 7.01 -0.82
CA ILE A 47 -3.00 7.38 -2.12
C ILE A 47 -4.26 8.21 -1.91
N ALA A 48 -4.25 9.45 -2.39
CA ALA A 48 -5.42 10.31 -2.43
C ALA A 48 -6.15 10.15 -3.76
N VAL A 49 -7.45 9.85 -3.70
CA VAL A 49 -8.29 9.50 -4.85
C VAL A 49 -9.33 10.57 -5.21
N HIS A 50 -9.23 11.77 -4.63
CA HIS A 50 -10.17 12.86 -4.92
C HIS A 50 -10.11 13.35 -6.37
N GLY A 51 -8.96 13.19 -7.04
CA GLY A 51 -8.80 13.46 -8.48
C GLY A 51 -8.90 12.23 -9.39
N ALA A 52 -9.15 11.04 -8.84
CA ALA A 52 -8.99 9.76 -9.54
C ALA A 52 -10.08 9.43 -10.58
N SER A 53 -10.97 10.37 -10.90
CA SER A 53 -11.99 10.18 -11.94
C SER A 53 -11.40 10.15 -13.36
N THR A 54 -10.11 10.45 -13.51
CA THR A 54 -9.36 10.38 -14.76
C THR A 54 -8.04 9.63 -14.55
N VAL A 55 -7.54 8.99 -15.61
CA VAL A 55 -6.27 8.26 -15.56
C VAL A 55 -5.14 9.22 -15.18
N GLY A 56 -4.36 8.86 -14.16
CA GLY A 56 -3.28 9.70 -13.63
C GLY A 56 -3.74 10.76 -12.61
N GLY A 57 -5.03 10.82 -12.28
CA GLY A 57 -5.56 11.76 -11.29
C GLY A 57 -5.39 11.32 -9.83
N ALA A 58 -5.09 10.04 -9.58
CA ALA A 58 -4.73 9.55 -8.26
C ALA A 58 -3.34 10.08 -7.83
N GLN A 59 -3.22 10.50 -6.57
CA GLN A 59 -2.00 11.15 -6.05
C GLN A 59 -1.33 10.25 -5.02
N PHE A 60 -0.04 9.98 -5.21
CA PHE A 60 0.75 9.08 -4.36
C PHE A 60 1.68 9.88 -3.45
N TYR A 61 1.55 9.67 -2.13
CA TYR A 61 2.40 10.22 -1.09
C TYR A 61 3.23 9.09 -0.49
N ILE A 62 4.50 9.04 -0.85
CA ILE A 62 5.37 7.89 -0.59
C ILE A 62 6.45 8.29 0.42
N SER A 63 6.68 7.44 1.40
CA SER A 63 7.83 7.53 2.31
C SER A 63 8.52 6.18 2.41
N CYS A 64 9.85 6.19 2.50
CA CYS A 64 10.65 4.98 2.59
C CYS A 64 11.58 5.01 3.80
N ALA A 65 11.79 3.84 4.40
CA ALA A 65 12.78 3.63 5.46
C ALA A 65 13.60 2.37 5.15
N GLN A 66 14.87 2.36 5.55
CA GLN A 66 15.70 1.15 5.46
C GLN A 66 15.63 0.41 6.78
N LEU A 67 15.32 -0.89 6.71
CA LEU A 67 15.19 -1.76 7.87
C LEU A 67 16.19 -2.91 7.77
N THR A 68 16.73 -3.32 8.91
CA THR A 68 17.39 -4.61 9.06
C THR A 68 16.47 -5.49 9.89
N ILE A 69 15.86 -6.49 9.26
CA ILE A 69 15.01 -7.48 9.90
C ILE A 69 15.89 -8.58 10.49
N THR A 70 15.66 -8.90 11.76
CA THR A 70 16.32 -9.98 12.48
C THR A 70 15.28 -11.04 12.86
N GLY A 71 15.75 -12.26 13.13
CA GLY A 71 14.89 -13.40 13.47
C GLY A 71 15.21 -14.63 12.63
N SER A 72 14.32 -15.62 12.66
CA SER A 72 14.48 -16.91 11.99
C SER A 72 13.35 -17.19 10.99
N GLY A 73 12.68 -16.14 10.48
CA GLY A 73 11.65 -16.29 9.47
C GLY A 73 12.20 -16.94 8.20
N ALA A 74 11.37 -17.75 7.54
CA ALA A 74 11.73 -18.48 6.32
C ALA A 74 10.67 -18.31 5.21
N GLY A 75 9.84 -17.26 5.32
CA GLY A 75 8.83 -16.92 4.32
C GLY A 75 9.46 -16.54 2.97
N ASN A 76 8.65 -16.57 1.91
CA ASN A 76 9.08 -16.17 0.59
C ASN A 76 8.02 -15.22 -0.01
N PRO A 77 7.96 -13.96 0.43
CA PRO A 77 7.00 -13.00 -0.09
C PRO A 77 7.21 -12.78 -1.59
N ALA A 78 6.11 -12.65 -2.33
CA ALA A 78 6.17 -12.29 -3.75
C ALA A 78 6.83 -10.92 -3.92
N LYS A 79 7.72 -10.80 -4.91
CA LYS A 79 8.45 -9.56 -5.20
C LYS A 79 7.79 -8.84 -6.36
N VAL A 80 7.75 -7.51 -6.27
CA VAL A 80 7.23 -6.63 -7.32
C VAL A 80 8.27 -5.57 -7.68
N SER A 81 8.20 -5.05 -8.90
CA SER A 81 9.06 -3.96 -9.35
C SER A 81 8.41 -2.59 -9.12
N ILE A 82 9.23 -1.62 -8.70
CA ILE A 82 8.85 -0.21 -8.63
C ILE A 82 9.91 0.59 -9.39
N PRO A 83 9.57 1.29 -10.49
CA PRO A 83 8.24 1.37 -11.11
C PRO A 83 7.79 0.02 -11.72
N GLY A 84 6.47 -0.15 -11.91
CA GLY A 84 5.88 -1.33 -12.55
C GLY A 84 4.74 -2.01 -11.80
N VAL A 85 4.56 -1.68 -10.52
CA VAL A 85 3.48 -2.25 -9.68
C VAL A 85 2.08 -1.67 -9.96
N TYR A 86 2.01 -0.47 -10.55
CA TYR A 86 0.76 0.21 -10.91
C TYR A 86 0.72 0.51 -12.41
N THR A 87 -0.44 0.29 -13.01
CA THR A 87 -0.79 0.65 -14.40
C THR A 87 -1.49 2.02 -14.48
N GLY A 88 -2.10 2.48 -13.38
CA GLY A 88 -2.90 3.70 -13.31
C GLY A 88 -4.35 3.52 -13.76
N THR A 89 -4.75 2.30 -14.12
CA THR A 89 -6.11 1.96 -14.58
C THR A 89 -6.82 0.98 -13.65
N GLU A 90 -6.16 0.61 -12.55
CA GLU A 90 -6.74 -0.22 -11.50
C GLU A 90 -8.04 0.41 -10.98
N PRO A 91 -9.06 -0.40 -10.60
CA PRO A 91 -10.33 0.13 -10.09
C PRO A 91 -10.18 1.03 -8.85
N GLY A 92 -9.09 0.91 -8.09
CA GLY A 92 -8.79 1.80 -6.97
C GLY A 92 -8.04 3.09 -7.35
N LEU A 93 -7.48 3.17 -8.57
CA LEU A 93 -6.72 4.32 -9.08
C LEU A 93 -7.44 5.10 -10.18
N LEU A 94 -8.44 4.49 -10.80
CA LEU A 94 -9.40 5.11 -11.70
C LEU A 94 -10.80 4.91 -11.13
N ILE A 95 -11.24 5.86 -10.30
CA ILE A 95 -12.50 5.79 -9.57
C ILE A 95 -13.12 7.18 -9.40
N ASN A 96 -14.45 7.26 -9.57
CA ASN A 96 -15.22 8.44 -9.20
C ASN A 96 -15.82 8.23 -7.80
N ILE A 97 -15.29 8.95 -6.81
CA ILE A 97 -15.74 8.86 -5.41
C ILE A 97 -16.98 9.71 -5.10
N TYR A 98 -17.40 10.57 -6.03
CA TYR A 98 -18.46 11.55 -5.77
C TYR A 98 -19.86 11.03 -6.12
N TRP A 99 -20.03 10.35 -7.26
CA TRP A 99 -21.31 9.79 -7.68
C TRP A 99 -21.16 8.69 -8.74
N PRO A 100 -21.87 7.55 -8.62
CA PRO A 100 -22.66 7.13 -7.45
C PRO A 100 -21.79 6.93 -6.20
N PRO A 101 -22.36 6.92 -4.98
CA PRO A 101 -21.58 6.70 -3.78
C PRO A 101 -20.84 5.37 -3.84
N VAL A 102 -19.54 5.38 -3.54
CA VAL A 102 -18.71 4.18 -3.55
C VAL A 102 -19.08 3.29 -2.38
N THR A 103 -19.55 2.08 -2.66
CA THR A 103 -19.88 1.07 -1.66
C THR A 103 -18.86 -0.06 -1.59
N ASN A 104 -17.96 -0.15 -2.58
CA ASN A 104 -16.86 -1.12 -2.69
C ASN A 104 -15.59 -0.43 -3.22
N TYR A 105 -14.47 -0.53 -2.50
CA TYR A 105 -13.17 0.01 -2.91
C TYR A 105 -12.16 -1.14 -3.01
N THR A 106 -11.60 -1.32 -4.20
CA THR A 106 -10.58 -2.34 -4.45
C THR A 106 -9.21 -1.70 -4.27
N LEU A 107 -8.46 -2.15 -3.26
CA LEU A 107 -7.09 -1.66 -3.02
C LEU A 107 -6.23 -1.97 -4.26
N PRO A 108 -5.51 -0.98 -4.83
CA PRO A 108 -4.54 -1.23 -5.87
C PRO A 108 -3.29 -1.87 -5.29
N GLY A 109 -2.49 -2.49 -6.16
CA GLY A 109 -1.21 -3.09 -5.81
C GLY A 109 -1.29 -4.60 -5.62
N PRO A 110 -0.18 -5.23 -5.20
CA PRO A 110 -0.11 -6.68 -5.07
C PRO A 110 -0.94 -7.17 -3.89
N ALA A 111 -1.26 -8.47 -3.90
CA ALA A 111 -1.89 -9.12 -2.77
C ALA A 111 -1.05 -8.95 -1.50
N VAL A 112 -1.71 -8.68 -0.37
CA VAL A 112 -1.06 -8.62 0.94
C VAL A 112 -0.47 -10.00 1.26
N TRP A 113 0.81 -10.03 1.60
CA TRP A 113 1.46 -11.26 2.05
C TRP A 113 1.00 -11.57 3.50
N PRO A 114 0.43 -12.76 3.77
CA PRO A 114 -0.17 -13.05 5.08
C PRO A 114 0.85 -13.31 6.19
N GLY A 115 2.14 -13.48 5.86
CA GLY A 115 3.14 -14.02 6.77
C GLY A 115 3.28 -15.52 6.59
#